data_AF-A0A7V5T8E8-F1
#
_entry.id   AF-A0A7V5T8E8-F1
#
_cell.length_a   1.000
_cell.length_b   1.000
_cell.length_c   1.000
_cell.angle_alpha   90.00
_cell.angle_beta   90.00
_cell.angle_gamma   90.00
#
_symmetry.space_group_name_H-M   'P 1'
#
loop_
_entity.id
_entity.type
_entity.pdbx_description
1 polymer ?
#
loop_
_entity_poly.entity_id
_entity_poly.type
_entity_poly.pdbx_seq_one_letter_code
_entity_poly.pdbx_strand_id
1 'polypeptide(L)'
;MREGILRQLQADLKASFETPKCRKCGCLRDVLIAMQQATDHLMGEDADALRTDIASFLNGLEITEYACLGCDPCPPAIAENHIFEMAGGVIRLPMVRPSPCAFTPRPVGQWPVVAGEYRVLDRQGTIAVSTLASADLPGKLAELRPKGLAIVGKLETENIGVDKVVKNVVTNPYLQILIVAGQESKGHQSGQALLALMENGVDEQQRIIGARGKRPFLRNVTPKE
;
A
#
# COMPACT_ATOMS: atom_id res chain seq x y z
N MET A 1 7.55 1.77 29.82
CA MET A 1 6.57 1.84 28.69
C MET A 1 7.29 1.73 27.34
N ARG A 2 8.31 2.55 27.05
CA ARG A 2 9.05 2.52 25.78
C ARG A 2 9.79 1.20 25.49
N GLU A 3 10.44 0.61 26.49
CA GLU A 3 11.17 -0.67 26.37
C GLU A 3 10.27 -1.85 25.95
N GLY A 4 9.06 -1.95 26.52
CA GLY A 4 8.10 -2.98 26.14
C GLY A 4 7.64 -2.89 24.68
N ILE A 5 7.54 -1.66 24.15
CA ILE A 5 7.16 -1.40 22.75
C ILE A 5 8.27 -1.88 21.81
N LEU A 6 9.54 -1.58 22.12
CA LEU A 6 10.68 -1.98 21.29
C LEU A 6 10.83 -3.52 21.24
N ARG A 7 10.64 -4.20 22.38
CA ARG A 7 10.66 -5.66 22.44
C ARG A 7 9.51 -6.31 21.68
N GLN A 8 8.29 -5.77 21.78
CA GLN A 8 7.17 -6.29 20.99
C GLN A 8 7.40 -6.09 19.49
N LEU A 9 7.90 -4.92 19.09
CA LEU A 9 8.25 -4.65 17.71
C LEU A 9 9.31 -5.61 17.19
N GLN A 10 10.37 -5.85 17.96
CA GLN A 10 11.40 -6.82 17.61
C GLN A 10 10.79 -8.21 17.35
N ALA A 11 9.86 -8.65 18.21
CA ALA A 11 9.15 -9.92 18.04
C ALA A 11 8.30 -9.95 16.76
N ASP A 12 7.57 -8.88 16.45
CA ASP A 12 6.72 -8.80 15.26
C ASP A 12 7.53 -8.80 13.96
N LEU A 13 8.67 -8.08 13.94
CA LEU A 13 9.59 -8.07 12.80
C LEU A 13 10.25 -9.44 12.61
N LYS A 14 10.64 -10.10 13.70
CA LYS A 14 11.19 -11.46 13.66
C LYS A 14 10.19 -12.45 13.09
N ALA A 15 8.95 -12.46 13.59
CA ALA A 15 7.88 -13.31 13.05
C ALA A 15 7.61 -13.04 11.56
N SER A 16 7.70 -11.77 11.15
CA SER A 16 7.60 -11.38 9.75
C SER A 16 8.74 -11.95 8.91
N PHE A 17 9.99 -11.84 9.37
CA PHE A 17 11.17 -12.33 8.65
C PHE A 17 11.25 -13.87 8.57
N GLU A 18 10.82 -14.56 9.63
CA GLU A 18 10.77 -16.03 9.68
C GLU A 18 9.72 -16.61 8.72
N THR A 19 8.72 -15.82 8.34
CA THR A 19 7.71 -16.21 7.35
C THR A 19 8.32 -16.19 5.93
N PRO A 20 8.53 -17.34 5.24
CA PRO A 20 9.33 -17.40 4.01
C PRO A 20 8.85 -16.48 2.88
N LYS A 21 7.53 -16.40 2.66
CA LYS A 21 6.96 -15.49 1.66
C LYS A 21 7.33 -14.01 1.94
N CYS A 22 7.41 -13.62 3.21
CA CYS A 22 7.67 -12.22 3.54
C CYS A 22 9.10 -11.78 3.21
N ARG A 23 10.09 -12.70 3.16
CA ARG A 23 11.46 -12.37 2.73
C ARG A 23 11.58 -11.89 1.28
N LYS A 24 10.57 -12.20 0.46
CA LYS A 24 10.45 -11.78 -0.96
C LYS A 24 9.45 -10.66 -1.16
N CYS A 25 8.88 -10.13 -0.07
CA CYS A 25 7.77 -9.19 -0.09
C CYS A 25 8.24 -7.73 0.01
N GLY A 26 7.74 -6.87 -0.88
CA GLY A 26 7.97 -5.43 -0.81
C GLY A 26 7.48 -4.82 0.51
N CYS A 27 6.33 -5.28 1.04
CA CYS A 27 5.81 -4.77 2.31
C CYS A 27 6.79 -4.95 3.48
N LEU A 28 7.41 -6.13 3.64
CA LEU A 28 8.36 -6.35 4.74
C LEU A 28 9.61 -5.49 4.56
N ARG A 29 10.15 -5.44 3.34
CA ARG A 29 11.30 -4.58 3.02
C ARG A 29 11.05 -3.13 3.41
N ASP A 30 9.91 -2.59 2.99
CA ASP A 30 9.59 -1.18 3.19
C ASP A 30 9.29 -0.85 4.67
N VAL A 31 8.76 -1.83 5.44
CA VAL A 31 8.63 -1.74 6.89
C VAL A 31 10.00 -1.73 7.55
N LEU A 32 10.89 -2.67 7.24
CA LEU A 32 12.24 -2.75 7.84
C LEU A 32 13.07 -1.48 7.60
N ILE A 33 13.04 -0.92 6.39
CA ILE A 33 13.75 0.33 6.10
C ILE A 33 13.15 1.50 6.90
N ALA A 34 11.83 1.55 7.03
CA ALA A 34 11.18 2.60 7.81
C ALA A 34 11.55 2.47 9.30
N MET A 35 11.64 1.24 9.81
CA MET A 35 12.07 0.98 11.18
C MET A 35 13.52 1.34 11.43
N GLN A 36 14.41 1.03 10.49
CA GLN A 36 15.81 1.41 10.61
C GLN A 36 15.93 2.92 10.84
N GLN A 37 15.32 3.71 9.94
CA GLN A 37 15.35 5.17 10.02
C GLN A 37 14.66 5.71 11.28
N ALA A 38 13.52 5.14 11.68
CA ALA A 38 12.79 5.57 12.87
C ALA A 38 13.53 5.25 14.18
N THR A 39 14.43 4.26 14.16
CA THR A 39 15.17 3.81 15.35
C THR A 39 16.57 4.40 15.45
N ASP A 40 17.10 5.07 14.42
CA ASP A 40 18.47 5.62 14.40
C ASP A 40 18.80 6.57 15.57
N HIS A 41 17.83 7.34 16.05
CA HIS A 41 18.02 8.30 17.15
C HIS A 41 17.62 7.75 18.53
N LEU A 42 17.15 6.51 18.62
CA LEU A 42 16.75 5.91 19.89
C LEU A 42 17.98 5.42 20.66
N MET A 43 17.99 5.62 21.97
CA MET A 43 19.09 5.20 22.86
C MET A 43 18.63 4.07 23.77
N GLY A 44 19.56 3.19 24.17
CA GLY A 44 19.32 2.09 25.12
C GLY A 44 19.49 0.71 24.50
N GLU A 45 19.72 -0.29 25.36
CA GLU A 45 20.03 -1.67 24.96
C GLU A 45 18.96 -2.30 24.08
N ASP A 46 17.67 -2.10 24.40
CA ASP A 46 16.55 -2.59 23.58
C ASP A 46 16.55 -1.96 22.17
N ALA A 47 16.97 -0.70 22.04
CA ALA A 47 17.06 -0.02 20.74
C ALA A 47 18.26 -0.51 19.92
N ASP A 48 19.40 -0.76 20.57
CA ASP A 48 20.59 -1.35 19.94
C ASP A 48 20.31 -2.78 19.44
N ALA A 49 19.63 -3.59 20.25
CA ALA A 49 19.22 -4.94 19.88
C ALA A 49 18.27 -4.92 18.67
N LEU A 50 17.25 -4.06 18.70
CA LEU A 50 16.32 -3.90 17.59
C LEU A 50 17.02 -3.45 16.29
N ARG A 51 17.94 -2.48 16.37
CA ARG A 51 18.73 -2.05 15.19
C ARG A 51 19.59 -3.17 14.62
N THR A 52 20.20 -3.98 15.48
CA THR A 52 21.01 -5.13 15.09
C THR A 52 20.16 -6.15 14.33
N ASP A 53 18.97 -6.45 14.85
CA ASP A 53 18.02 -7.36 14.19
C ASP A 53 17.51 -6.80 12.86
N ILE A 54 17.12 -5.52 12.79
CA ILE A 54 16.69 -4.89 11.54
C ILE A 54 17.79 -4.98 10.47
N ALA A 55 19.04 -4.70 10.83
CA ALA A 55 20.17 -4.81 9.91
C ALA A 55 20.36 -6.26 9.43
N SER A 56 20.26 -7.23 10.33
CA SER A 56 20.32 -8.66 10.01
C SER A 56 19.20 -9.07 9.04
N PHE A 57 17.95 -8.67 9.34
CA PHE A 57 16.79 -8.98 8.51
C PHE A 57 16.88 -8.35 7.12
N LEU A 58 17.32 -7.09 7.01
CA LEU A 58 17.54 -6.42 5.72
C LEU A 58 18.57 -7.16 4.86
N ASN A 59 19.67 -7.62 5.46
CA ASN A 59 20.70 -8.40 4.75
C ASN A 59 20.20 -9.80 4.35
N GLY A 60 19.25 -10.36 5.10
CA GLY A 60 18.65 -11.66 4.84
C GLY A 60 17.42 -11.62 3.92
N LEU A 61 17.01 -10.45 3.40
CA LEU A 61 15.94 -10.36 2.42
C LEU A 61 16.36 -10.99 1.09
N GLU A 62 15.41 -11.65 0.45
CA GLU A 62 15.58 -12.22 -0.87
C GLU A 62 15.16 -11.17 -1.93
N ILE A 63 15.39 -11.48 -3.21
CA ILE A 63 14.94 -10.62 -4.31
C ILE A 63 13.43 -10.41 -4.18
N THR A 64 13.00 -9.14 -4.22
CA THR A 64 11.57 -8.80 -4.13
C THR A 64 10.83 -9.30 -5.37
N GLU A 65 9.95 -10.28 -5.20
CA GLU A 65 9.16 -10.87 -6.29
C GLU A 65 7.81 -10.18 -6.46
N TYR A 66 7.29 -9.55 -5.40
CA TYR A 66 5.99 -8.89 -5.40
C TYR A 66 5.93 -7.75 -4.39
N ALA A 67 5.07 -6.78 -4.69
CA ALA A 67 4.86 -5.64 -3.81
C ALA A 67 3.99 -6.00 -2.59
N CYS A 68 2.82 -6.60 -2.82
CA CYS A 68 1.89 -7.07 -1.80
C CYS A 68 1.04 -8.22 -2.36
N LEU A 69 0.93 -9.33 -1.61
CA LEU A 69 0.19 -10.53 -2.02
C LEU A 69 -1.26 -10.58 -1.56
N GLY A 70 -1.73 -9.63 -0.75
CA GLY A 70 -3.08 -9.78 -0.20
C GLY A 70 -3.17 -10.66 1.06
N CYS A 71 -2.07 -10.90 1.79
CA CYS A 71 -1.96 -11.99 2.78
C CYS A 71 -2.88 -11.88 4.00
N ASP A 72 -3.40 -13.01 4.48
CA ASP A 72 -4.15 -13.14 5.73
C ASP A 72 -3.65 -14.32 6.59
N PRO A 73 -3.05 -14.08 7.77
CA PRO A 73 -2.63 -12.79 8.32
C PRO A 73 -1.46 -12.16 7.53
N CYS A 74 -1.21 -10.86 7.75
CA CYS A 74 -0.08 -10.11 7.19
C CYS A 74 0.87 -9.66 8.31
N PRO A 75 1.90 -10.45 8.66
CA PRO A 75 2.82 -10.11 9.76
C PRO A 75 3.49 -8.73 9.63
N PRO A 76 3.95 -8.29 8.44
CA PRO A 76 4.54 -6.96 8.30
C PRO A 76 3.55 -5.82 8.61
N ALA A 77 2.27 -5.98 8.25
CA ALA A 77 1.25 -4.98 8.54
C ALA A 77 0.93 -4.93 10.04
N ILE A 78 0.95 -6.08 10.73
CA ILE A 78 0.78 -6.15 12.18
C ILE A 78 1.90 -5.36 12.86
N ALA A 79 3.16 -5.59 12.47
CA ALA A 79 4.32 -4.87 13.03
C ALA A 79 4.20 -3.35 12.85
N GLU A 80 3.81 -2.89 11.66
CA GLU A 80 3.64 -1.45 11.38
C GLU A 80 2.49 -0.83 12.17
N ASN A 81 1.34 -1.51 12.24
CA ASN A 81 0.19 -1.02 13.00
C ASN A 81 0.46 -0.96 14.50
N HIS A 82 1.13 -1.99 15.04
CA HIS A 82 1.51 -2.05 16.45
C HIS A 82 2.37 -0.84 16.86
N ILE A 83 3.32 -0.43 16.02
CA ILE A 83 4.07 0.80 16.30
C ILE A 83 3.21 2.03 16.22
N PHE A 84 2.39 2.14 15.17
CA PHE A 84 1.52 3.29 14.98
C PHE A 84 0.61 3.50 16.19
N GLU A 85 0.01 2.41 16.70
CA GLU A 85 -0.86 2.43 17.87
C GLU A 85 -0.09 2.63 19.18
N MET A 86 0.93 1.80 19.45
CA MET A 86 1.64 1.80 20.74
C MET A 86 2.53 3.02 20.94
N ALA A 87 3.13 3.54 19.86
CA ALA A 87 3.98 4.72 19.98
C ALA A 87 3.17 6.01 20.09
N GLY A 88 1.85 6.01 19.86
CA GLY A 88 1.01 7.20 19.95
C GLY A 88 1.54 8.38 19.11
N GLY A 89 2.20 8.09 17.98
CA GLY A 89 2.87 9.08 17.14
C GLY A 89 4.24 9.59 17.65
N VAL A 90 4.76 9.05 18.76
CA VAL A 90 6.12 9.35 19.26
C VAL A 90 7.19 8.78 18.33
N ILE A 91 6.96 7.58 17.78
CA ILE A 91 7.80 6.99 16.74
C ILE A 91 7.03 7.16 15.44
N ARG A 92 7.47 8.13 14.62
CA ARG A 92 6.93 8.36 13.28
C ARG A 92 7.70 7.52 12.28
N LEU A 93 6.98 6.76 11.46
CA LEU A 93 7.61 6.02 10.38
C LEU A 93 7.83 6.94 9.19
N PRO A 94 9.08 7.11 8.74
CA PRO A 94 9.33 7.92 7.56
C PRO A 94 8.73 7.26 6.32
N MET A 95 8.33 8.10 5.36
CA MET A 95 7.88 7.63 4.06
C MET A 95 9.07 7.07 3.29
N VAL A 96 9.14 5.74 3.22
CA VAL A 96 10.17 5.04 2.46
C VAL A 96 9.71 4.82 1.03
N ARG A 97 10.63 5.02 0.08
CA ARG A 97 10.40 4.69 -1.33
C ARG A 97 10.05 3.21 -1.48
N PRO A 98 8.88 2.89 -2.03
CA PRO A 98 8.48 1.50 -2.19
C PRO A 98 9.36 0.79 -3.21
N SER A 99 9.35 -0.54 -3.14
CA SER A 99 10.06 -1.39 -4.10
C SER A 99 9.73 -0.99 -5.56
N PRO A 100 10.72 -0.91 -6.47
CA PRO A 100 10.50 -0.53 -7.88
C PRO A 100 9.45 -1.39 -8.60
N CYS A 101 9.30 -2.66 -8.20
CA CYS A 101 8.29 -3.58 -8.73
C CYS A 101 6.85 -3.16 -8.39
N ALA A 102 6.67 -2.27 -7.42
CA ALA A 102 5.36 -1.86 -6.91
C ALA A 102 4.75 -0.72 -7.71
N PHE A 103 5.57 0.24 -8.15
CA PHE A 103 5.10 1.53 -8.64
C PHE A 103 6.03 2.10 -9.70
N THR A 104 5.68 1.90 -10.97
CA THR A 104 6.50 2.34 -12.11
C THR A 104 5.76 3.39 -12.92
N PRO A 105 6.10 4.69 -12.77
CA PRO A 105 5.59 5.74 -13.63
C PRO A 105 6.04 5.53 -15.08
N ARG A 106 5.13 5.77 -16.03
CA ARG A 106 5.41 5.82 -17.47
C ARG A 106 6.01 7.18 -17.85
N PRO A 107 6.69 7.27 -19.02
CA PRO A 107 7.16 8.55 -19.54
C PRO A 107 6.04 9.59 -19.66
N VAL A 108 6.44 10.86 -19.56
CA VAL A 108 5.53 12.02 -19.66
C VAL A 108 4.72 11.96 -20.95
N GLY A 109 3.42 12.27 -20.87
CA GLY A 109 2.49 12.28 -22.01
C GLY A 109 1.79 10.94 -22.28
N GLN A 110 2.07 9.89 -21.51
CA GLN A 110 1.34 8.62 -21.60
C GLN A 110 0.38 8.43 -20.43
N TRP A 111 -0.92 8.35 -20.74
CA TRP A 111 -1.95 7.93 -19.81
C TRP A 111 -2.44 6.50 -20.13
N PRO A 112 -2.63 5.62 -19.13
CA PRO A 112 -2.44 5.82 -17.69
C PRO A 112 -0.96 5.90 -17.25
N VAL A 113 -0.66 6.84 -16.35
CA VAL A 113 0.70 7.20 -15.94
C VAL A 113 1.40 6.15 -15.08
N VAL A 114 0.67 5.25 -14.41
CA VAL A 114 1.26 4.16 -13.62
C VAL A 114 0.75 2.82 -14.13
N ALA A 115 1.67 1.89 -14.38
CA ALA A 115 1.33 0.55 -14.84
C ALA A 115 0.59 -0.27 -13.76
N GLY A 116 -0.34 -1.10 -14.22
CA GLY A 116 -1.17 -1.95 -13.38
C GLY A 116 -2.03 -2.90 -14.21
N GLU A 117 -2.92 -3.62 -13.52
CA GLU A 117 -3.82 -4.58 -14.13
C GLU A 117 -5.16 -3.93 -14.48
N TYR A 118 -5.21 -3.31 -15.64
CA TYR A 118 -6.38 -2.61 -16.16
C TYR A 118 -6.51 -2.78 -17.68
N ARG A 119 -7.65 -2.34 -18.21
CA ARG A 119 -7.97 -2.20 -19.62
C ARG A 119 -8.38 -0.75 -19.88
N VAL A 120 -7.77 -0.13 -20.88
CA VAL A 120 -8.12 1.23 -21.33
C VAL A 120 -8.98 1.09 -22.58
N LEU A 121 -10.15 1.73 -22.58
CA LEU A 121 -11.12 1.65 -23.67
C LEU A 121 -11.20 2.96 -24.45
N ASP A 122 -11.24 4.09 -23.72
CA ASP A 122 -11.35 5.44 -24.28
C ASP A 122 -10.58 6.41 -23.38
N ARG A 123 -9.57 7.11 -23.92
CA ARG A 123 -8.78 8.05 -23.11
C ARG A 123 -9.54 9.33 -22.75
N GLN A 124 -10.63 9.62 -23.46
CA GLN A 124 -11.50 10.77 -23.22
C GLN A 124 -12.82 10.38 -22.55
N GLY A 125 -12.98 9.11 -22.18
CA GLY A 125 -14.13 8.65 -21.40
C GLY A 125 -14.15 9.33 -20.02
N THR A 126 -15.35 9.47 -19.45
CA THR A 126 -15.55 10.18 -18.18
C THR A 126 -15.67 9.25 -16.97
N ILE A 127 -15.72 7.93 -17.19
CA ILE A 127 -15.98 6.93 -16.17
C ILE A 127 -14.77 5.99 -16.03
N ALA A 128 -14.26 5.86 -14.81
CA ALA A 128 -13.36 4.79 -14.39
C ALA A 128 -14.12 3.75 -13.56
N VAL A 129 -13.75 2.47 -13.67
CA VAL A 129 -14.34 1.39 -12.87
C VAL A 129 -13.25 0.60 -12.17
N SER A 130 -13.34 0.53 -10.84
CA SER A 130 -12.62 -0.45 -10.01
C SER A 130 -13.52 -1.65 -9.75
N THR A 131 -13.07 -2.84 -10.13
CA THR A 131 -13.81 -4.11 -9.91
C THR A 131 -13.41 -4.82 -8.62
N LEU A 132 -12.65 -4.15 -7.75
CA LEU A 132 -12.12 -4.70 -6.50
C LEU A 132 -11.42 -6.05 -6.71
N ALA A 133 -11.75 -7.08 -5.93
CA ALA A 133 -11.16 -8.41 -6.04
C ALA A 133 -11.83 -9.31 -7.10
N SER A 134 -12.82 -8.82 -7.84
CA SER A 134 -13.43 -9.57 -8.95
C SER A 134 -12.54 -9.52 -10.20
N ALA A 135 -11.67 -10.51 -10.35
CA ALA A 135 -10.65 -10.56 -11.41
C ALA A 135 -11.21 -10.78 -12.82
N ASP A 136 -12.42 -11.33 -12.96
CA ASP A 136 -13.07 -11.61 -14.24
C ASP A 136 -13.87 -10.41 -14.81
N LEU A 137 -14.35 -9.52 -13.93
CA LEU A 137 -15.18 -8.37 -14.34
C LEU A 137 -14.49 -7.37 -15.28
N PRO A 138 -13.18 -7.04 -15.15
CA PRO A 138 -12.52 -6.12 -16.07
C PRO A 138 -12.58 -6.59 -17.52
N GLY A 139 -12.41 -7.89 -17.77
CA GLY A 139 -12.51 -8.47 -19.11
C GLY A 139 -13.92 -8.33 -19.68
N LYS A 140 -14.93 -8.73 -18.90
CA LYS A 140 -16.35 -8.64 -19.28
C LYS A 140 -16.78 -7.21 -19.58
N LEU A 141 -16.41 -6.24 -18.75
CA LEU A 141 -16.72 -4.82 -18.98
C LEU A 141 -15.97 -4.26 -20.20
N ALA A 142 -14.73 -4.69 -20.42
CA ALA A 142 -13.97 -4.29 -21.59
C ALA A 142 -14.58 -4.80 -22.89
N GLU A 143 -15.15 -6.00 -22.90
CA GLU A 143 -15.87 -6.59 -24.05
C GLU A 143 -17.18 -5.86 -24.34
N LEU A 144 -17.95 -5.52 -23.31
CA LEU A 144 -19.22 -4.79 -23.44
C LEU A 144 -19.03 -3.36 -23.97
N ARG A 145 -17.85 -2.76 -23.79
CA ARG A 145 -17.50 -1.38 -24.16
C ARG A 145 -18.60 -0.35 -23.84
N PRO A 146 -19.09 -0.24 -22.58
CA PRO A 146 -20.09 0.75 -22.22
C PRO A 146 -19.67 2.17 -22.63
N LYS A 147 -20.61 2.96 -23.15
CA LYS A 147 -20.35 4.35 -23.54
C LYS A 147 -19.82 5.14 -22.35
N GLY A 148 -18.71 5.85 -22.54
CA GLY A 148 -18.08 6.69 -21.51
C GLY A 148 -17.11 5.96 -20.59
N LEU A 149 -17.01 4.63 -20.65
CA LEU A 149 -16.01 3.87 -19.90
C LEU A 149 -14.61 4.15 -20.45
N ALA A 150 -13.77 4.81 -19.65
CA ALA A 150 -12.41 5.14 -20.01
C ALA A 150 -11.43 4.01 -19.68
N ILE A 151 -11.52 3.51 -18.45
CA ILE A 151 -10.61 2.52 -17.87
C ILE A 151 -11.36 1.63 -16.89
N VAL A 152 -11.05 0.34 -16.91
CA VAL A 152 -11.53 -0.63 -15.93
C VAL A 152 -10.38 -1.50 -15.45
N GLY A 153 -10.31 -1.76 -14.15
CA GLY A 153 -9.28 -2.61 -13.56
C GLY A 153 -9.68 -3.16 -12.20
N LYS A 154 -8.94 -4.17 -11.74
CA LYS A 154 -9.09 -4.71 -10.39
C LYS A 154 -8.35 -3.85 -9.36
N LEU A 155 -8.76 -3.95 -8.11
CA LEU A 155 -8.11 -3.28 -6.98
C LEU A 155 -8.12 -4.19 -5.75
N GLU A 156 -6.99 -4.80 -5.45
CA GLU A 156 -6.90 -5.80 -4.38
C GLU A 156 -6.32 -5.24 -3.08
N THR A 157 -5.49 -4.20 -3.14
CA THR A 157 -4.77 -3.65 -1.98
C THR A 157 -5.16 -2.21 -1.69
N GLU A 158 -5.31 -1.91 -0.40
CA GLU A 158 -5.68 -0.63 0.22
C GLU A 158 -4.55 0.41 0.29
N ASN A 159 -3.38 0.08 -0.25
CA ASN A 159 -2.18 0.91 -0.25
C ASN A 159 -1.72 1.20 -1.69
N ILE A 160 -0.78 0.41 -2.21
CA ILE A 160 -0.19 0.59 -3.55
C ILE A 160 -1.26 0.51 -4.64
N GLY A 161 -2.27 -0.35 -4.47
CA GLY A 161 -3.41 -0.40 -5.38
C GLY A 161 -4.17 0.93 -5.42
N VAL A 162 -4.46 1.50 -4.23
CA VAL A 162 -5.10 2.81 -4.09
C VAL A 162 -4.21 3.93 -4.66
N ASP A 163 -2.90 3.92 -4.37
CA ASP A 163 -1.93 4.87 -4.93
C ASP A 163 -2.01 4.90 -6.48
N LYS A 164 -2.08 3.71 -7.10
CA LYS A 164 -2.18 3.58 -8.56
C LYS A 164 -3.50 4.10 -9.10
N VAL A 165 -4.60 3.83 -8.40
CA VAL A 165 -5.92 4.35 -8.76
C VAL A 165 -5.91 5.88 -8.71
N VAL A 166 -5.46 6.46 -7.60
CA VAL A 166 -5.38 7.92 -7.42
C VAL A 166 -4.57 8.54 -8.56
N LYS A 167 -3.31 8.12 -8.77
CA LYS A 167 -2.48 8.70 -9.85
C LYS A 167 -3.13 8.58 -11.22
N ASN A 168 -3.64 7.41 -11.57
CA ASN A 168 -4.22 7.22 -12.90
C ASN A 168 -5.54 7.99 -13.07
N VAL A 169 -6.31 8.20 -12.00
CA VAL A 169 -7.55 8.98 -12.08
C VAL A 169 -7.25 10.47 -12.20
N VAL A 170 -6.47 11.03 -11.26
CA VAL A 170 -6.27 12.49 -11.16
C VAL A 170 -5.43 13.07 -12.31
N THR A 171 -4.66 12.23 -13.00
CA THR A 171 -3.88 12.65 -14.19
C THR A 171 -4.68 12.59 -15.49
N ASN A 172 -5.94 12.13 -15.48
CA ASN A 172 -6.83 12.23 -16.63
C ASN A 172 -7.91 13.30 -16.41
N PRO A 173 -7.82 14.46 -17.09
CA PRO A 173 -8.79 15.54 -16.89
C PRO A 173 -10.20 15.21 -17.40
N TYR A 174 -10.39 14.15 -18.20
CA TYR A 174 -11.71 13.75 -18.67
C TYR A 174 -12.48 12.92 -17.63
N LEU A 175 -11.78 12.25 -16.72
CA LEU A 175 -12.42 11.41 -15.71
C LEU A 175 -13.18 12.27 -14.70
N GLN A 176 -14.43 11.91 -14.45
CA GLN A 176 -15.34 12.60 -13.53
C GLN A 176 -15.92 11.65 -12.49
N ILE A 177 -16.03 10.36 -12.83
CA ILE A 177 -16.69 9.35 -12.00
C ILE A 177 -15.76 8.15 -11.85
N LEU A 178 -15.54 7.73 -10.60
CA LEU A 178 -14.97 6.43 -10.27
C LEU A 178 -16.07 5.55 -9.67
N ILE A 179 -16.44 4.49 -10.37
CA ILE A 179 -17.33 3.45 -9.85
C ILE A 179 -16.49 2.42 -9.13
N VAL A 180 -16.87 2.12 -7.88
CA VAL A 180 -16.28 1.05 -7.07
C VAL A 180 -17.31 -0.07 -6.95
N ALA A 181 -17.04 -1.22 -7.58
CA ALA A 181 -17.98 -2.34 -7.66
C ALA A 181 -17.26 -3.69 -7.64
N GLY A 182 -18.00 -4.77 -7.42
CA GLY A 182 -17.46 -6.13 -7.36
C GLY A 182 -17.21 -6.61 -5.92
N GLN A 183 -16.51 -7.73 -5.79
CA GLN A 183 -16.25 -8.39 -4.52
C GLN A 183 -15.16 -7.64 -3.75
N GLU A 184 -15.44 -7.25 -2.51
CA GLU A 184 -14.46 -6.60 -1.64
C GLU A 184 -13.28 -7.54 -1.33
N SER A 185 -12.07 -6.96 -1.27
CA SER A 185 -10.84 -7.69 -0.97
C SER A 185 -10.79 -8.10 0.50
N LYS A 186 -10.68 -9.40 0.77
CA LYS A 186 -10.68 -9.93 2.14
C LYS A 186 -9.45 -9.42 2.91
N GLY A 187 -9.70 -8.75 4.04
CA GLY A 187 -8.67 -8.21 4.93
C GLY A 187 -8.02 -6.91 4.44
N HIS A 188 -7.90 -6.68 3.13
CA HIS A 188 -7.43 -5.40 2.61
C HIS A 188 -8.53 -4.35 2.58
N GLN A 189 -9.78 -4.74 2.26
CA GLN A 189 -10.93 -3.83 2.20
C GLN A 189 -10.64 -2.60 1.33
N SER A 190 -10.11 -2.83 0.13
CA SER A 190 -9.59 -1.78 -0.75
C SER A 190 -10.69 -0.84 -1.27
N GLY A 191 -11.92 -1.34 -1.44
CA GLY A 191 -13.08 -0.52 -1.77
C GLY A 191 -13.45 0.41 -0.62
N GLN A 192 -13.54 -0.14 0.59
CA GLN A 192 -13.76 0.66 1.80
C GLN A 192 -12.65 1.71 2.00
N ALA A 193 -11.39 1.37 1.72
CA ALA A 193 -10.27 2.31 1.82
C ALA A 193 -10.40 3.46 0.81
N LEU A 194 -10.84 3.21 -0.43
CA LEU A 194 -11.12 4.28 -1.40
C LEU A 194 -12.22 5.23 -0.92
N LEU A 195 -13.30 4.69 -0.36
CA LEU A 195 -14.40 5.50 0.16
C LEU A 195 -13.92 6.36 1.35
N ALA A 196 -13.18 5.76 2.28
CA ALA A 196 -12.60 6.46 3.42
C ALA A 196 -11.62 7.57 3.00
N LEU A 197 -10.81 7.32 1.96
CA LEU A 197 -9.92 8.34 1.39
C LEU A 197 -10.69 9.52 0.81
N MET A 198 -11.76 9.25 0.05
CA MET A 198 -12.59 10.30 -0.53
C MET A 198 -13.29 11.15 0.54
N GLU A 199 -13.75 10.52 1.62
CA GLU A 199 -14.48 11.20 2.70
C GLU A 199 -13.56 11.96 3.66
N ASN A 200 -12.41 11.38 4.02
CA ASN A 200 -11.62 11.85 5.16
C ASN A 200 -10.16 12.21 4.81
N GLY A 201 -9.69 11.89 3.60
CA GLY A 201 -8.30 12.10 3.21
C GLY A 201 -7.32 11.21 4.00
N VAL A 202 -6.13 11.75 4.25
CA VAL A 202 -5.04 11.06 4.96
C VAL A 202 -4.55 11.89 6.15
N ASP A 203 -3.97 11.22 7.15
CA ASP A 203 -3.30 11.86 8.28
C ASP A 203 -1.86 12.32 7.96
N GLU A 204 -1.16 12.87 8.97
CA GLU A 204 0.23 13.32 8.84
C GLU A 204 1.22 12.22 8.43
N GLN A 205 0.88 10.94 8.68
CA GLN A 205 1.69 9.78 8.32
C GLN A 205 1.22 9.13 7.01
N GLN A 206 0.35 9.82 6.25
CA GLN A 206 -0.28 9.33 5.03
C GLN A 206 -1.14 8.07 5.23
N ARG A 207 -1.64 7.84 6.44
CA ARG A 207 -2.63 6.80 6.69
C ARG A 207 -4.01 7.32 6.27
N ILE A 208 -4.76 6.51 5.52
CA ILE A 208 -6.13 6.84 5.14
C ILE A 208 -7.01 6.86 6.40
N ILE A 209 -7.63 7.99 6.67
CA ILE A 209 -8.43 8.19 7.88
C ILE A 209 -9.73 7.39 7.76
N GLY A 210 -10.00 6.52 8.74
CA GLY A 210 -11.18 5.65 8.75
C GLY A 210 -11.07 4.38 7.89
N ALA A 211 -9.94 4.15 7.23
CA ALA A 211 -9.71 2.89 6.51
C ALA A 211 -9.49 1.72 7.49
N ARG A 212 -10.14 0.60 7.19
CA ARG A 212 -10.18 -0.63 7.99
C ARG A 212 -9.26 -1.73 7.45
N GLY A 213 -8.65 -1.48 6.30
CA GLY A 213 -7.66 -2.38 5.72
C GLY A 213 -6.44 -2.55 6.63
N LYS A 214 -5.68 -3.63 6.39
CA LYS A 214 -4.52 -4.02 7.21
C LYS A 214 -3.43 -2.96 7.21
N ARG A 215 -3.20 -2.28 6.09
CA ARG A 215 -2.07 -1.37 5.89
C ARG A 215 -2.47 -0.21 4.97
N PRO A 216 -3.35 0.71 5.40
CA PRO A 216 -3.91 1.76 4.56
C PRO A 216 -3.02 3.00 4.53
N PHE A 217 -1.74 2.82 4.17
CA PHE A 217 -0.78 3.92 4.05
C PHE A 217 -0.50 4.18 2.58
N LEU A 218 -0.67 5.44 2.16
CA LEU A 218 -0.36 5.90 0.81
C LEU A 218 1.05 6.47 0.79
N ARG A 219 1.92 5.92 -0.05
CA ARG A 219 3.35 6.32 -0.07
C ARG A 219 3.81 6.81 -1.44
N ASN A 220 2.92 6.78 -2.44
CA ASN A 220 3.25 7.17 -3.81
C ASN A 220 2.42 8.34 -4.34
N VAL A 221 1.52 8.86 -3.52
CA VAL A 221 0.73 10.07 -3.80
C VAL A 221 0.98 11.11 -2.74
N THR A 222 0.75 12.38 -3.08
CA THR A 222 0.86 13.50 -2.14
C THR A 222 -0.53 14.00 -1.75
N PRO A 223 -0.71 14.69 -0.62
CA PRO A 223 -2.01 15.25 -0.24
C PRO A 223 -2.65 16.21 -1.26
N LYS A 224 -1.84 16.76 -2.18
CA LYS A 224 -2.33 17.64 -3.26
C LYS A 224 -2.98 16.85 -4.40
N GLU A 225 -2.58 15.60 -4.57
CA GLU A 225 -3.07 14.68 -5.60
C GLU A 225 -4.25 13.88 -5.08
#